data_AF-A0AAD5R9Y5-F1
#
_entry.id   AF-A0AAD5R9Y5-F1
#
_cell.length_a   1.000
_cell.length_b   1.000
_cell.length_c   1.000
_cell.angle_alpha   90.00
_cell.angle_beta   90.00
_cell.angle_gamma   90.00
#
_symmetry.space_group_name_H-M   'P 1'
#
loop_
_entity.id
_entity.type
_entity.pdbx_description
1 polymer ?
#
loop_
_entity_poly.entity_id
_entity_poly.type
_entity_poly.pdbx_seq_one_letter_code
_entity_poly.pdbx_strand_id
1 'polypeptide(L)'
;MATPVFLRWQKALLRCNSIPAICLFLSTLEPAIMWDKSRLQARCRACRRKANAESLVLCADCHRCYHFECARLEPGPAPLDWCCTDCKAIRRKIAAAEKRRAQKEAASREQEEHQDAFEDEHIGDENILNTTLDGEFSQSNGQANDNVFRTSSGRTVRRVQYNDSRLTPDEESSPRSLKSSKRQSTRSNGYSNHDYGDDDFDYDSESSSVSRSKRKRRNMDEYTESPQRTFAPVLRDADLTSRARIEALEKLIREAMREPYAWPFLEPVDKRDVPDYYDVITRPMDLRTMINKIKQHIYDTPEEVRSDAYLIIANCKEYNEEGSEIYNCAKQLEDFFQGKFLTFFEDKKRRR
;
A
#
# COMPACT_ATOMS: atom_id res chain seq x y z
N MET A 1 -18.10 -0.87 -11.06
CA MET A 1 -19.48 -0.32 -10.99
C MET A 1 -19.44 1.16 -11.28
N ALA A 2 -20.40 1.69 -12.02
CA ALA A 2 -20.50 3.12 -12.33
C ALA A 2 -20.81 3.93 -11.05
N THR A 3 -20.13 5.06 -10.85
CA THR A 3 -20.36 5.91 -9.67
C THR A 3 -21.71 6.64 -9.76
N PRO A 4 -22.35 6.98 -8.63
CA PRO A 4 -23.57 7.79 -8.62
C PRO A 4 -23.41 9.12 -9.37
N VAL A 5 -22.21 9.71 -9.32
CA VAL A 5 -21.84 10.93 -10.04
C VAL A 5 -21.86 10.71 -11.56
N PHE A 6 -21.26 9.62 -12.04
CA PHE A 6 -21.27 9.25 -13.46
C PHE A 6 -22.70 9.02 -13.96
N LEU A 7 -23.52 8.30 -13.18
CA LEU A 7 -24.92 8.03 -13.54
C LEU A 7 -25.75 9.33 -13.62
N ARG A 8 -25.49 10.30 -12.73
CA ARG A 8 -26.15 11.61 -12.75
C ARG A 8 -25.71 12.45 -13.96
N TRP A 9 -24.41 12.45 -14.26
CA TRP A 9 -23.85 13.11 -15.44
C TRP A 9 -24.42 12.53 -16.73
N GLN A 10 -24.50 11.19 -16.84
CA GLN A 10 -25.06 10.50 -18.01
C GLN A 10 -26.54 10.82 -18.22
N LYS A 11 -27.36 10.79 -17.16
CA LYS A 11 -28.79 11.16 -17.23
C LYS A 11 -28.99 12.62 -17.61
N ALA A 12 -28.11 13.51 -17.19
CA ALA A 12 -28.16 14.93 -17.55
C ALA A 12 -27.77 15.15 -19.02
N LEU A 13 -26.70 14.50 -19.50
CA LEU A 13 -26.26 14.54 -20.90
C LEU A 13 -27.37 14.08 -21.85
N LEU A 14 -28.07 12.98 -21.53
CA LEU A 14 -29.18 12.46 -22.35
C LEU A 14 -30.39 13.40 -22.43
N ARG A 15 -30.47 14.40 -21.55
CA ARG A 15 -31.53 15.43 -21.54
C ARG A 15 -31.09 16.73 -22.21
N CYS A 16 -29.83 16.83 -22.66
CA CYS A 16 -29.33 18.01 -23.35
C CYS A 16 -29.90 18.12 -24.76
N ASN A 17 -30.38 19.31 -25.09
CA ASN A 17 -30.96 19.62 -26.40
C ASN A 17 -30.32 20.85 -27.06
N SER A 18 -29.17 21.31 -26.57
CA SER A 18 -28.43 22.43 -27.15
C SER A 18 -26.94 22.10 -27.30
N ILE A 19 -26.35 22.58 -28.39
CA ILE A 19 -24.92 22.42 -28.69
C ILE A 19 -24.04 22.99 -27.55
N PRO A 20 -24.31 24.19 -26.99
CA PRO A 20 -23.53 24.71 -25.88
C PRO A 20 -23.58 23.81 -24.64
N ALA A 21 -24.73 23.22 -24.33
CA ALA A 21 -24.85 22.28 -23.22
C ALA A 21 -23.99 21.03 -23.47
N ILE A 22 -24.05 20.43 -24.67
CA ILE A 22 -23.24 19.27 -25.03
C ILE A 22 -21.74 19.59 -24.91
N CYS A 23 -21.29 20.78 -25.35
CA CYS A 23 -19.91 21.21 -25.20
C CYS A 23 -19.46 21.30 -23.73
N LEU A 24 -20.34 21.76 -22.82
CA LEU A 24 -20.06 21.78 -21.38
C LEU A 24 -19.93 20.36 -20.79
N PHE A 25 -20.75 19.40 -21.27
CA PHE A 25 -20.60 18.00 -20.88
C PHE A 25 -19.32 17.37 -21.44
N LEU A 26 -18.92 17.71 -22.67
CA LEU A 26 -17.65 17.26 -23.24
C LEU A 26 -16.45 17.84 -22.48
N SER A 27 -16.46 19.12 -22.14
CA SER A 27 -15.40 19.75 -21.36
C SER A 27 -15.29 19.21 -19.93
N THR A 28 -16.36 18.62 -19.39
CA THR A 28 -16.32 17.93 -18.08
C THR A 28 -15.92 16.46 -18.20
N LEU A 29 -16.14 15.84 -19.37
CA LEU A 29 -15.72 14.48 -19.66
C LEU A 29 -14.21 14.38 -19.91
N GLU A 30 -13.64 15.31 -20.68
CA GLU A 30 -12.23 15.27 -21.10
C GLU A 30 -11.23 15.18 -19.92
N PRO A 31 -11.39 15.95 -18.83
CA PRO A 31 -10.56 15.81 -17.62
C PRO A 31 -10.88 14.55 -16.80
N ALA A 32 -12.07 13.97 -16.98
CA ALA A 32 -12.49 12.74 -16.31
C ALA A 32 -11.97 11.47 -17.04
N ILE A 33 -11.54 11.59 -18.30
CA ILE A 33 -10.89 10.52 -19.04
C ILE A 33 -9.44 10.40 -18.56
N MET A 34 -9.13 9.31 -17.87
CA MET A 34 -7.77 8.96 -17.47
C MET A 34 -6.96 8.44 -18.66
N TRP A 35 -6.47 9.35 -19.51
CA TRP A 35 -5.65 9.04 -20.67
C TRP A 35 -4.34 8.32 -20.31
N ASP A 36 -3.83 8.52 -19.10
CA ASP A 36 -2.71 7.79 -18.49
C ASP A 36 -2.97 6.28 -18.33
N LYS A 37 -4.25 5.89 -18.32
CA LYS A 37 -4.70 4.49 -18.31
C LYS A 37 -5.16 4.01 -19.69
N SER A 38 -4.95 4.80 -20.73
CA SER A 38 -5.27 4.41 -22.10
C SER A 38 -4.49 3.16 -22.50
N ARG A 39 -5.09 2.32 -23.35
CA ARG A 39 -4.42 1.15 -23.93
C ARG A 39 -3.14 1.52 -24.70
N LEU A 40 -3.04 2.76 -25.19
CA LEU A 40 -1.89 3.27 -25.93
C LEU A 40 -0.65 3.51 -25.05
N GLN A 41 -0.86 3.79 -23.75
CA GLN A 41 0.22 4.00 -22.78
C GLN A 41 0.42 2.80 -21.84
N ALA A 42 -0.42 1.78 -21.98
CA ALA A 42 -0.43 0.64 -21.10
C ALA A 42 0.81 -0.24 -21.26
N ARG A 43 1.30 -0.75 -20.13
CA ARG A 43 2.36 -1.75 -20.07
C ARG A 43 1.77 -3.08 -19.65
N CYS A 44 2.27 -4.15 -20.26
CA CYS A 44 1.89 -5.50 -19.89
C CYS A 44 2.25 -5.76 -18.42
N ARG A 45 1.29 -6.19 -17.61
CA ARG A 45 1.49 -6.48 -16.18
C ARG A 45 2.46 -7.64 -15.94
N ALA A 46 2.53 -8.61 -16.85
CA ALA A 46 3.42 -9.77 -16.74
C ALA A 46 4.88 -9.42 -17.04
N CYS A 47 5.18 -8.83 -18.20
CA CYS A 47 6.56 -8.59 -18.64
C CYS A 47 7.02 -7.12 -18.52
N ARG A 48 6.14 -6.20 -18.13
CA ARG A 48 6.39 -4.75 -17.92
C ARG A 48 6.82 -3.96 -19.17
N ARG A 49 6.80 -4.59 -20.36
CA ARG A 49 7.09 -3.92 -21.64
C ARG A 49 5.84 -3.19 -22.17
N LYS A 50 6.06 -2.14 -22.97
CA LYS A 50 5.01 -1.49 -23.75
C LYS A 50 4.63 -2.39 -24.93
N ALA A 51 3.38 -2.34 -25.35
CA ALA A 51 2.88 -2.99 -26.54
C ALA A 51 1.91 -2.09 -27.29
N ASN A 52 1.67 -2.45 -28.54
CA ASN A 52 0.62 -1.86 -29.34
C ASN A 52 -0.74 -2.16 -28.67
N ALA A 53 -1.66 -1.20 -28.69
CA ALA A 53 -2.96 -1.35 -28.03
C ALA A 53 -3.72 -2.59 -28.51
N GLU A 54 -3.55 -2.98 -29.77
CA GLU A 54 -4.17 -4.15 -30.42
C GLU A 54 -3.63 -5.49 -29.91
N SER A 55 -2.38 -5.54 -29.44
CA SER A 55 -1.77 -6.75 -28.88
C SER A 55 -1.91 -6.87 -27.36
N LEU A 56 -2.81 -6.05 -26.78
CA LEU A 56 -3.13 -6.06 -25.35
C LEU A 56 -4.56 -6.51 -25.07
N VAL A 57 -4.70 -7.43 -24.13
CA VAL A 57 -5.97 -7.85 -23.51
C VAL A 57 -6.11 -7.22 -22.13
N LEU A 58 -7.34 -6.83 -21.79
CA LEU A 58 -7.70 -6.27 -20.48
C LEU A 58 -8.34 -7.35 -19.61
N CYS A 59 -7.92 -7.44 -18.35
CA CYS A 59 -8.64 -8.25 -17.38
C CYS A 59 -9.99 -7.61 -17.04
N ALA A 60 -11.09 -8.38 -17.12
CA ALA A 60 -12.43 -7.92 -16.79
C ALA A 60 -12.56 -7.35 -15.36
N ASP A 61 -11.85 -7.95 -14.38
CA ASP A 61 -11.97 -7.56 -12.97
C ASP A 61 -11.03 -6.42 -12.53
N CYS A 62 -9.75 -6.45 -12.95
CA CYS A 62 -8.75 -5.47 -12.48
C CYS A 62 -8.34 -4.44 -13.55
N HIS A 63 -8.85 -4.57 -14.77
CA HIS A 63 -8.58 -3.69 -15.92
C HIS A 63 -7.10 -3.52 -16.26
N ARG A 64 -6.22 -4.41 -15.76
CA ARG A 64 -4.80 -4.43 -16.12
C ARG A 64 -4.61 -5.04 -17.50
N CYS A 65 -3.64 -4.49 -18.23
CA CYS A 65 -3.28 -4.93 -19.57
C CYS A 65 -2.25 -6.07 -19.53
N TYR A 66 -2.41 -7.03 -20.43
CA TYR A 66 -1.48 -8.14 -20.64
C TYR A 66 -1.30 -8.32 -22.14
N HIS A 67 -0.11 -8.74 -22.59
CA HIS A 67 -0.01 -9.24 -23.97
C HIS A 67 -0.83 -10.52 -24.10
N PHE A 68 -1.39 -10.79 -25.28
CA PHE A 68 -2.06 -12.06 -25.57
C PHE A 68 -1.17 -13.27 -25.21
N GLU A 69 0.09 -13.25 -25.65
CA GLU A 69 1.08 -14.29 -25.32
C GLU A 69 1.32 -14.42 -23.80
N CYS A 70 1.49 -13.30 -23.10
CA CYS A 70 1.69 -13.28 -21.65
C CYS A 70 0.44 -13.75 -20.89
N ALA A 71 -0.74 -13.54 -21.47
CA ALA A 71 -2.03 -14.02 -20.99
C ALA A 71 -2.31 -15.48 -21.39
N ARG A 72 -1.42 -16.10 -22.17
CA ARG A 72 -1.59 -17.43 -22.79
C ARG A 72 -2.87 -17.51 -23.62
N LEU A 73 -3.12 -16.46 -24.39
CA LEU A 73 -4.21 -16.36 -25.36
C LEU A 73 -3.64 -16.31 -26.77
N GLU A 74 -4.39 -16.85 -27.73
CA GLU A 74 -4.08 -16.68 -29.14
C GLU A 74 -4.38 -15.24 -29.57
N PRO A 75 -3.56 -14.64 -30.46
CA PRO A 75 -3.83 -13.32 -31.02
C PRO A 75 -5.19 -13.30 -31.73
N GLY A 76 -6.05 -12.34 -31.39
CA GLY A 76 -7.40 -12.26 -31.94
C GLY A 76 -8.27 -11.23 -31.21
N PRO A 77 -9.59 -11.18 -31.49
CA PRO A 77 -10.49 -10.31 -30.73
C PRO A 77 -10.44 -10.67 -29.25
N ALA A 78 -10.10 -9.69 -28.42
CA ALA A 78 -9.96 -9.88 -26.98
C ALA A 78 -11.26 -10.42 -26.38
N PRO A 79 -11.25 -11.58 -25.69
CA PRO A 79 -12.45 -12.09 -25.03
C PRO A 79 -12.90 -11.11 -23.94
N LEU A 80 -14.17 -10.70 -23.97
CA LEU A 80 -14.71 -9.69 -23.04
C LEU A 80 -14.61 -10.14 -21.56
N ASP A 81 -14.77 -11.43 -21.31
CA ASP A 81 -14.81 -12.00 -19.95
C ASP A 81 -13.47 -12.57 -19.47
N TRP A 82 -12.39 -12.33 -20.22
CA TRP A 82 -11.09 -12.85 -19.81
C TRP A 82 -10.64 -12.21 -18.49
N CYS A 83 -10.17 -13.06 -17.56
CA CYS A 83 -9.65 -12.65 -16.27
C CYS A 83 -8.23 -13.19 -16.06
N CYS A 84 -7.36 -12.35 -15.50
CA CYS A 84 -5.99 -12.73 -15.21
C CYS A 84 -5.92 -13.77 -14.08
N THR A 85 -4.76 -14.42 -13.94
CA THR A 85 -4.52 -15.46 -12.92
C THR A 85 -4.79 -14.97 -11.50
N ASP A 86 -4.41 -13.72 -11.20
CA ASP A 86 -4.61 -13.12 -9.88
C ASP A 86 -6.11 -12.96 -9.58
N CYS A 87 -6.87 -12.44 -10.54
CA CYS A 87 -8.31 -12.25 -10.41
C CYS A 87 -9.05 -13.60 -10.36
N LYS A 88 -8.62 -14.61 -11.14
CA LYS A 88 -9.13 -15.98 -11.02
C LYS A 88 -8.89 -16.56 -9.63
N ALA A 89 -7.72 -16.34 -9.04
CA ALA A 89 -7.42 -16.77 -7.68
C ALA A 89 -8.30 -16.06 -6.64
N ILE A 90 -8.56 -14.76 -6.81
CA ILE A 90 -9.49 -13.99 -5.96
C ILE A 90 -10.91 -14.56 -6.05
N ARG A 91 -11.44 -14.80 -7.26
CA ARG A 91 -12.78 -15.39 -7.46
C ARG A 91 -12.90 -16.74 -6.73
N ARG A 92 -11.89 -17.61 -6.86
CA ARG A 92 -11.86 -18.90 -6.14
C ARG A 92 -11.88 -18.74 -4.62
N LYS A 93 -11.15 -17.76 -4.08
CA LYS A 93 -11.14 -17.48 -2.64
C LYS A 93 -12.49 -17.00 -2.14
N ILE A 94 -13.16 -16.10 -2.88
CA ILE A 94 -14.50 -15.60 -2.54
C ILE A 94 -15.50 -16.77 -2.53
N ALA A 95 -15.54 -17.57 -3.59
CA ALA A 95 -16.43 -18.72 -3.68
C ALA A 95 -16.18 -19.75 -2.56
N ALA A 96 -14.92 -19.99 -2.17
CA ALA A 96 -14.59 -20.88 -1.07
C ALA A 96 -15.05 -20.33 0.30
N ALA A 97 -14.95 -19.01 0.52
CA ALA A 97 -15.43 -18.38 1.74
C ALA A 97 -16.97 -18.41 1.83
N GLU A 98 -17.66 -18.14 0.72
CA GLU A 98 -19.11 -18.24 0.63
C GLU A 98 -19.59 -19.67 0.91
N LYS A 99 -18.91 -20.69 0.35
CA LYS A 99 -19.21 -22.09 0.63
C LYS A 99 -19.03 -22.44 2.10
N ARG A 100 -17.95 -22.00 2.74
CA ARG A 100 -17.71 -22.22 4.19
C ARG A 100 -18.77 -21.53 5.05
N ARG A 101 -19.17 -20.32 4.68
CA ARG A 101 -20.24 -19.60 5.36
C ARG A 101 -21.57 -20.33 5.24
N ALA A 102 -21.94 -20.77 4.04
CA ALA A 102 -23.14 -21.55 3.80
C ALA A 102 -23.15 -22.88 4.59
N GLN A 103 -21.99 -23.56 4.70
CA GLN A 103 -21.86 -24.76 5.52
C GLN A 103 -22.02 -24.48 7.02
N LYS A 104 -21.47 -23.37 7.51
CA LYS A 104 -21.62 -22.97 8.92
C LYS A 104 -23.07 -22.59 9.24
N GLU A 105 -23.73 -21.86 8.34
CA GLU A 105 -25.15 -21.50 8.46
C GLU A 105 -26.08 -22.72 8.34
N ALA A 106 -25.72 -23.72 7.53
CA ALA A 106 -26.45 -24.99 7.50
C ALA A 106 -26.27 -25.79 8.80
N ALA A 107 -25.04 -25.91 9.31
CA ALA A 107 -24.76 -26.61 10.56
C ALA A 107 -25.40 -25.94 11.79
N SER A 108 -25.49 -24.60 11.82
CA SER A 108 -26.19 -23.91 12.90
C SER A 108 -27.70 -24.16 12.86
N ARG A 109 -28.30 -24.22 11.66
CA ARG A 109 -29.73 -24.56 11.51
C ARG A 109 -30.02 -25.99 11.93
N GLU A 110 -29.16 -26.94 11.58
CA GLU A 110 -29.29 -28.34 12.04
C GLU A 110 -29.18 -28.45 13.57
N GLN A 111 -28.34 -27.63 14.22
CA GLN A 111 -28.24 -27.59 15.69
C GLN A 111 -29.48 -26.95 16.34
N GLU A 112 -30.00 -25.86 15.77
CA GLU A 112 -31.25 -25.23 16.23
C GLU A 112 -32.44 -26.18 16.09
N GLU A 113 -32.56 -26.90 14.96
CA GLU A 113 -33.61 -27.91 14.75
C GLU A 113 -33.50 -29.10 15.71
N HIS A 114 -32.29 -29.50 16.10
CA HIS A 114 -32.06 -30.60 17.05
C HIS A 114 -32.26 -30.17 18.52
N GLN A 115 -32.17 -28.86 18.79
CA GLN A 115 -32.39 -28.28 20.11
C GLN A 115 -33.88 -28.01 20.36
N ASP A 116 -34.62 -27.53 19.35
CA ASP A 116 -36.08 -27.41 19.38
C ASP A 116 -36.78 -28.78 19.48
N ALA A 117 -36.16 -29.85 18.96
CA ALA A 117 -36.68 -31.23 19.11
C ALA A 117 -36.47 -31.84 20.51
N PHE A 118 -35.64 -31.23 21.37
CA PHE A 118 -35.33 -31.74 22.72
C PHE A 118 -36.08 -30.98 23.83
N GLU A 119 -36.64 -29.81 23.55
CA GLU A 119 -37.42 -29.02 24.53
C GLU A 119 -38.87 -29.52 24.71
N ASP A 120 -39.35 -30.48 23.90
CA ASP A 120 -40.71 -31.05 24.03
C ASP A 120 -40.79 -32.30 24.95
N GLU A 121 -39.68 -32.76 25.54
CA GLU A 121 -39.66 -34.00 26.36
C GLU A 121 -38.96 -33.89 27.73
N HIS A 122 -39.11 -32.82 28.53
CA HIS A 122 -38.76 -32.91 29.97
C HIS A 122 -39.76 -32.27 30.94
N ILE A 123 -40.69 -33.11 31.41
CA ILE A 123 -41.24 -33.04 32.77
C ILE A 123 -40.55 -34.15 33.58
N GLY A 124 -39.84 -33.80 34.65
CA GLY A 124 -39.58 -34.72 35.78
C GLY A 124 -38.14 -34.93 36.24
N ASP A 125 -37.89 -34.49 37.47
CA ASP A 125 -36.98 -35.02 38.51
C ASP A 125 -35.43 -34.92 38.44
N GLU A 126 -34.95 -34.05 39.31
CA GLU A 126 -33.93 -34.17 40.38
C GLU A 126 -32.64 -35.02 40.20
N ASN A 127 -31.53 -34.36 40.58
CA ASN A 127 -30.31 -34.85 41.26
C ASN A 127 -29.47 -35.98 40.62
N ILE A 128 -28.17 -35.70 40.39
CA ILE A 128 -27.03 -36.50 40.91
C ILE A 128 -25.68 -35.79 40.64
N LEU A 129 -24.80 -35.91 41.63
CA LEU A 129 -23.43 -35.43 41.72
C LEU A 129 -22.42 -36.25 40.85
N ASN A 130 -21.28 -35.62 40.57
CA ASN A 130 -19.90 -36.15 40.48
C ASN A 130 -19.28 -36.71 39.16
N THR A 131 -18.25 -35.98 38.70
CA THR A 131 -16.81 -36.38 38.71
C THR A 131 -16.20 -37.23 37.56
N THR A 132 -14.97 -36.81 37.19
CA THR A 132 -13.76 -37.53 36.69
C THR A 132 -13.50 -37.81 35.18
N LEU A 133 -12.37 -37.23 34.74
CA LEU A 133 -11.20 -37.79 34.03
C LEU A 133 -11.20 -38.09 32.51
N ASP A 134 -10.23 -37.42 31.87
CA ASP A 134 -9.22 -37.86 30.88
C ASP A 134 -9.60 -38.36 29.49
N GLY A 135 -8.90 -37.80 28.49
CA GLY A 135 -8.85 -38.35 27.12
C GLY A 135 -8.19 -37.40 26.11
N GLU A 136 -6.87 -37.49 26.00
CA GLU A 136 -5.99 -36.74 25.11
C GLU A 136 -6.20 -36.93 23.58
N PHE A 137 -5.58 -36.00 22.84
CA PHE A 137 -4.79 -36.20 21.61
C PHE A 137 -5.35 -35.77 20.22
N SER A 138 -4.82 -34.61 19.79
CA SER A 138 -4.08 -34.37 18.53
C SER A 138 -4.74 -33.94 17.22
N GLN A 139 -4.51 -32.66 16.92
CA GLN A 139 -3.90 -32.03 15.73
C GLN A 139 -4.16 -32.62 14.33
N SER A 140 -4.62 -31.76 13.41
CA SER A 140 -3.91 -31.59 12.13
C SER A 140 -4.05 -30.18 11.54
N ASN A 141 -2.88 -29.66 11.14
CA ASN A 141 -2.53 -28.39 10.51
C ASN A 141 -3.38 -27.88 9.33
N GLY A 142 -3.45 -26.55 9.23
CA GLY A 142 -3.81 -25.82 8.02
C GLY A 142 -3.50 -24.32 8.11
N GLN A 143 -2.20 -23.96 8.07
CA GLN A 143 -1.68 -22.59 8.17
C GLN A 143 -2.30 -21.64 7.12
N ALA A 144 -3.01 -20.62 7.61
CA ALA A 144 -3.39 -19.44 6.83
C ALA A 144 -2.25 -18.40 6.87
N ASN A 145 -1.85 -17.88 5.72
CA ASN A 145 -0.84 -16.82 5.61
C ASN A 145 -1.45 -15.46 5.97
N ASP A 146 -1.40 -15.09 7.25
CA ASP A 146 -1.94 -13.86 7.86
C ASP A 146 -1.16 -12.56 7.58
N ASN A 147 -0.29 -12.54 6.57
CA ASN A 147 0.74 -11.49 6.45
C ASN A 147 0.35 -10.28 5.59
N VAL A 148 -0.92 -10.05 5.23
CA VAL A 148 -1.32 -8.97 4.33
C VAL A 148 -2.62 -8.29 4.77
N PHE A 149 -2.54 -7.00 5.09
CA PHE A 149 -3.68 -6.14 5.40
C PHE A 149 -3.90 -5.10 4.29
N ARG A 150 -5.14 -4.62 4.16
CA ARG A 150 -5.48 -3.47 3.31
C ARG A 150 -5.82 -2.31 4.23
N THR A 151 -5.17 -1.16 4.02
CA THR A 151 -5.47 0.07 4.75
C THR A 151 -6.80 0.66 4.31
N SER A 152 -7.30 1.68 5.02
CA SER A 152 -8.53 2.40 4.71
C SER A 152 -8.49 3.06 3.31
N SER A 153 -7.31 3.41 2.81
CA SER A 153 -7.09 3.89 1.43
C SER A 153 -6.98 2.80 0.36
N GLY A 154 -7.03 1.52 0.74
CA GLY A 154 -6.88 0.39 -0.17
C GLY A 154 -5.44 0.02 -0.52
N ARG A 155 -4.44 0.61 0.16
CA ARG A 155 -3.03 0.21 0.01
C ARG A 155 -2.83 -1.16 0.65
N THR A 156 -2.24 -2.07 -0.11
CA THR A 156 -1.89 -3.41 0.39
C THR A 156 -0.55 -3.34 1.11
N VAL A 157 -0.56 -3.66 2.40
CA VAL A 157 0.59 -3.53 3.30
C VAL A 157 0.86 -4.89 3.92
N ARG A 158 2.12 -5.30 3.96
CA ARG A 158 2.54 -6.57 4.57
C ARG A 158 2.73 -6.39 6.08
N ARG A 159 2.34 -7.39 6.87
CA ARG A 159 2.60 -7.44 8.32
C ARG A 159 4.11 -7.32 8.56
N VAL A 160 4.50 -6.46 9.49
CA VAL A 160 5.89 -6.36 9.97
C VAL A 160 6.22 -7.70 10.64
N GLN A 161 7.10 -8.49 10.03
CA GLN A 161 7.81 -9.55 10.75
C GLN A 161 9.00 -8.89 11.44
N TYR A 162 9.04 -9.01 12.76
CA TYR A 162 10.17 -8.56 13.56
C TYR A 162 11.35 -9.49 13.27
N ASN A 163 12.32 -9.00 12.51
CA ASN A 163 13.63 -9.64 12.43
C ASN A 163 14.44 -9.10 13.61
N ASP A 164 14.47 -9.86 14.71
CA ASP A 164 15.43 -9.67 15.79
C ASP A 164 16.82 -10.02 15.25
N SER A 165 17.64 -8.99 15.05
CA SER A 165 19.07 -9.13 14.83
C SER A 165 19.74 -7.88 15.39
N ARG A 166 19.94 -7.92 16.70
CA ARG A 166 21.09 -7.42 17.48
C ARG A 166 21.87 -6.26 16.86
N LEU A 167 21.81 -5.09 17.50
CA LEU A 167 22.90 -4.11 17.45
C LEU A 167 23.66 -4.16 18.78
N THR A 168 24.91 -4.63 18.70
CA THR A 168 25.99 -4.25 19.63
C THR A 168 27.05 -3.49 18.81
N PRO A 169 27.77 -2.51 19.39
CA PRO A 169 28.68 -1.65 18.64
C PRO A 169 30.09 -2.25 18.44
N ASP A 170 30.65 -1.96 17.26
CA ASP A 170 32.03 -1.95 16.74
C ASP A 170 33.19 -2.67 17.47
N GLU A 171 33.99 -3.44 16.71
CA GLU A 171 35.46 -3.31 16.62
C GLU A 171 36.02 -3.95 15.32
N GLU A 172 37.06 -3.30 14.78
CA GLU A 172 37.81 -3.60 13.55
C GLU A 172 38.55 -4.95 13.55
N SER A 173 38.52 -5.67 12.42
CA SER A 173 39.75 -6.08 11.68
C SER A 173 39.45 -6.90 10.40
N SER A 174 40.33 -6.72 9.41
CA SER A 174 40.23 -7.08 7.98
C SER A 174 40.77 -8.52 7.66
N PRO A 175 40.98 -8.97 6.40
CA PRO A 175 40.01 -9.64 5.53
C PRO A 175 40.43 -11.04 4.97
N ARG A 176 39.51 -11.70 4.24
CA ARG A 176 39.64 -12.89 3.32
C ARG A 176 39.51 -14.28 3.99
N SER A 177 38.93 -15.32 3.37
CA SER A 177 39.03 -15.76 1.97
C SER A 177 37.79 -16.49 1.44
N LEU A 178 37.41 -16.16 0.20
CA LEU A 178 36.54 -16.96 -0.68
C LEU A 178 37.41 -17.79 -1.62
N LYS A 179 37.15 -19.09 -1.73
CA LYS A 179 37.43 -19.98 -2.88
C LYS A 179 36.47 -21.18 -2.76
N SER A 180 35.92 -21.78 -3.82
CA SER A 180 36.01 -21.56 -5.27
C SER A 180 35.13 -22.62 -5.96
N SER A 181 34.85 -22.34 -7.25
CA SER A 181 34.75 -23.31 -8.38
C SER A 181 33.34 -23.66 -8.81
N LYS A 182 32.94 -23.68 -10.09
CA LYS A 182 33.53 -23.42 -11.43
C LYS A 182 32.34 -23.68 -12.40
N ARG A 183 32.17 -23.18 -13.63
CA ARG A 183 33.06 -23.09 -14.80
C ARG A 183 32.25 -22.36 -15.92
N GLN A 184 32.85 -21.34 -16.59
CA GLN A 184 33.33 -21.33 -18.01
C GLN A 184 32.21 -21.32 -19.07
N SER A 185 32.27 -20.64 -20.23
CA SER A 185 33.24 -19.80 -20.96
C SER A 185 32.57 -19.53 -22.34
N THR A 186 32.62 -18.36 -22.98
CA THR A 186 33.62 -18.00 -24.01
C THR A 186 33.26 -16.59 -24.57
N ARG A 187 34.17 -15.59 -24.51
CA ARG A 187 35.05 -15.02 -25.58
C ARG A 187 34.33 -14.02 -26.52
N SER A 188 34.85 -12.85 -26.91
CA SER A 188 36.20 -12.26 -26.82
C SER A 188 36.20 -10.75 -27.09
N ASN A 189 37.31 -10.13 -26.67
CA ASN A 189 37.70 -8.72 -26.52
C ASN A 189 38.25 -8.08 -27.82
N GLY A 190 38.35 -6.74 -27.91
CA GLY A 190 39.30 -6.08 -28.84
C GLY A 190 39.08 -4.58 -29.09
N TYR A 191 39.88 -3.73 -28.44
CA TYR A 191 40.15 -2.31 -28.75
C TYR A 191 40.92 -2.17 -30.08
N SER A 192 40.79 -1.03 -30.78
CA SER A 192 41.88 -0.18 -31.35
C SER A 192 41.34 1.01 -32.16
N ASN A 193 42.04 2.15 -32.04
CA ASN A 193 41.89 3.40 -32.80
C ASN A 193 42.78 3.39 -34.06
N HIS A 194 42.58 4.40 -34.94
CA HIS A 194 43.41 4.95 -36.04
C HIS A 194 43.15 4.55 -37.52
N ASP A 195 42.59 5.54 -38.24
CA ASP A 195 43.04 6.21 -39.50
C ASP A 195 43.03 5.52 -40.88
N TYR A 196 42.32 6.13 -41.84
CA TYR A 196 42.81 6.67 -43.15
C TYR A 196 41.64 7.16 -44.04
N GLY A 197 41.73 8.43 -44.49
CA GLY A 197 41.30 9.05 -45.78
C GLY A 197 39.86 8.91 -46.31
N ASP A 198 39.27 9.77 -47.13
CA ASP A 198 39.63 10.98 -47.89
C ASP A 198 38.31 11.49 -48.55
N ASP A 199 38.35 12.62 -49.27
CA ASP A 199 37.31 13.29 -50.08
C ASP A 199 36.62 14.50 -49.42
N ASP A 200 37.43 15.55 -49.22
CA ASP A 200 37.44 16.79 -50.02
C ASP A 200 36.10 17.28 -50.63
N PHE A 201 35.66 18.48 -50.24
CA PHE A 201 35.35 19.56 -51.20
C PHE A 201 35.21 20.92 -50.48
N ASP A 202 36.15 21.79 -50.84
CA ASP A 202 36.35 23.19 -50.50
C ASP A 202 35.26 24.13 -51.06
N TYR A 203 34.83 25.13 -50.28
CA TYR A 203 34.58 26.48 -50.81
C TYR A 203 34.68 27.54 -49.72
N ASP A 204 35.31 28.64 -50.10
CA ASP A 204 36.10 29.57 -49.32
C ASP A 204 35.34 30.86 -48.88
N SER A 205 35.95 31.54 -47.93
CA SER A 205 36.12 33.00 -47.84
C SER A 205 35.24 33.91 -46.96
N GLU A 206 35.93 34.44 -45.93
CA GLU A 206 36.11 35.85 -45.55
C GLU A 206 35.12 36.58 -44.59
N SER A 207 35.57 36.65 -43.32
CA SER A 207 35.96 37.85 -42.56
C SER A 207 35.06 39.12 -42.47
N SER A 208 34.87 39.52 -41.20
CA SER A 208 35.02 40.88 -40.63
C SER A 208 33.77 41.67 -40.18
N SER A 209 34.08 42.54 -39.22
CA SER A 209 33.29 43.24 -38.20
C SER A 209 32.32 44.32 -38.70
N VAL A 210 31.27 44.64 -37.92
CA VAL A 210 31.00 45.96 -37.29
C VAL A 210 29.62 46.03 -36.59
N SER A 211 29.57 46.72 -35.45
CA SER A 211 28.37 47.09 -34.69
C SER A 211 27.55 48.20 -35.37
N ARG A 212 26.20 48.13 -35.32
CA ARG A 212 25.32 49.32 -35.12
C ARG A 212 23.84 48.97 -34.92
N SER A 213 23.24 49.67 -33.94
CA SER A 213 21.85 49.60 -33.49
C SER A 213 20.83 50.23 -34.46
N LYS A 214 19.63 49.65 -34.61
CA LYS A 214 18.29 50.28 -34.39
C LYS A 214 17.12 49.49 -35.03
N ARG A 215 16.21 49.05 -34.15
CA ARG A 215 14.73 48.97 -34.24
C ARG A 215 14.00 48.37 -35.46
N LYS A 216 13.30 47.27 -35.14
CA LYS A 216 11.86 46.97 -35.33
C LYS A 216 11.32 46.81 -36.76
N ARG A 217 11.26 45.55 -37.21
CA ARG A 217 10.15 45.02 -38.02
C ARG A 217 9.76 43.63 -37.52
N ARG A 218 8.44 43.38 -37.50
CA ARG A 218 7.77 42.14 -37.06
C ARG A 218 7.95 41.04 -38.11
N ASN A 219 8.25 39.82 -37.66
CA ASN A 219 8.00 38.55 -38.36
C ASN A 219 7.88 37.49 -37.24
N MET A 220 6.70 36.98 -36.91
CA MET A 220 6.07 35.77 -37.46
C MET A 220 7.05 34.58 -37.59
N ASP A 221 6.72 33.55 -36.79
CA ASP A 221 7.24 32.19 -36.75
C ASP A 221 8.65 31.96 -36.19
N GLU A 222 8.72 31.76 -34.86
CA GLU A 222 9.78 30.97 -34.24
C GLU A 222 9.17 30.04 -33.20
N TYR A 223 9.07 28.76 -33.60
CA TYR A 223 8.69 27.62 -32.79
C TYR A 223 9.68 27.51 -31.62
N THR A 224 9.32 28.11 -30.49
CA THR A 224 10.05 27.97 -29.25
C THR A 224 9.79 26.57 -28.72
N GLU A 225 10.81 25.73 -28.84
CA GLU A 225 10.88 24.40 -28.23
C GLU A 225 10.54 24.53 -26.74
N SER A 226 9.35 24.06 -26.38
CA SER A 226 8.88 24.11 -24.99
C SER A 226 9.74 23.18 -24.13
N PRO A 227 10.14 23.57 -22.90
CA PRO A 227 11.01 22.73 -22.08
C PRO A 227 10.34 21.37 -21.84
N GLN A 228 11.06 20.29 -22.15
CA GLN A 228 10.63 18.91 -21.90
C GLN A 228 10.23 18.75 -20.42
N ARG A 229 8.93 18.81 -20.14
CA ARG A 229 8.39 18.60 -18.79
C ARG A 229 8.55 17.12 -18.43
N THR A 230 9.37 16.85 -17.44
CA THR A 230 9.58 15.51 -16.89
C THR A 230 8.29 15.02 -16.24
N PHE A 231 7.74 13.91 -16.75
CA PHE A 231 6.50 13.27 -16.30
C PHE A 231 6.70 12.45 -15.01
N ALA A 232 7.16 13.08 -13.93
CA ALA A 232 7.06 12.49 -12.60
C ALA A 232 5.63 12.74 -12.07
N PRO A 233 4.89 11.71 -11.61
CA PRO A 233 3.56 11.90 -11.05
C PRO A 233 3.67 12.67 -9.73
N VAL A 234 3.28 13.94 -9.76
CA VAL A 234 3.17 14.76 -8.55
C VAL A 234 1.93 14.31 -7.79
N LEU A 235 2.10 13.94 -6.52
CA LEU A 235 0.99 13.61 -5.62
C LEU A 235 0.05 14.82 -5.48
N ARG A 236 -1.24 14.60 -5.25
CA ARG A 236 -2.20 15.69 -5.00
C ARG A 236 -1.77 16.48 -3.76
N ASP A 237 -2.00 17.79 -3.74
CA ASP A 237 -1.61 18.66 -2.62
C ASP A 237 -2.14 18.19 -1.26
N ALA A 238 -3.36 17.62 -1.23
CA ALA A 238 -3.93 17.03 -0.02
C ALA A 238 -3.15 15.77 0.46
N ASP A 239 -2.71 14.92 -0.47
CA ASP A 239 -1.94 13.71 -0.16
C ASP A 239 -0.49 14.07 0.24
N LEU A 240 0.08 15.11 -0.38
CA LEU A 240 1.37 15.69 0.01
C LEU A 240 1.30 16.28 1.42
N THR A 241 0.24 17.04 1.72
CA THR A 241 0.01 17.63 3.05
C THR A 241 -0.17 16.54 4.11
N SER A 242 -0.96 15.51 3.83
CA SER A 242 -1.14 14.39 4.77
C SER A 242 0.15 13.63 4.99
N ARG A 243 0.93 13.36 3.94
CA ARG A 243 2.26 12.73 4.09
C ARG A 243 3.22 13.58 4.91
N ALA A 244 3.33 14.88 4.62
CA ALA A 244 4.18 15.79 5.39
C ALA A 244 3.78 15.83 6.87
N ARG A 245 2.48 15.75 7.16
CA ARG A 245 1.98 15.67 8.54
C ARG A 245 2.34 14.34 9.21
N ILE A 246 2.22 13.21 8.52
CA ILE A 246 2.64 11.90 9.04
C ILE A 246 4.15 11.88 9.29
N GLU A 247 4.96 12.47 8.41
CA GLU A 247 6.41 12.62 8.60
C GLU A 247 6.74 13.52 9.80
N ALA A 248 5.98 14.60 10.01
CA ALA A 248 6.12 15.43 11.20
C ALA A 248 5.78 14.66 12.49
N LEU A 249 4.78 13.77 12.45
CA LEU A 249 4.47 12.88 13.56
C LEU A 249 5.58 11.86 13.82
N GLU A 250 6.35 11.43 12.81
CA GLU A 250 7.53 10.58 13.05
C GLU A 250 8.50 11.24 14.04
N LYS A 251 8.73 12.55 13.90
CA LYS A 251 9.62 13.30 14.79
C LYS A 251 9.09 13.31 16.21
N LEU A 252 7.78 13.53 16.38
CA LEU A 252 7.10 13.47 17.67
C LEU A 252 7.21 12.09 18.31
N ILE A 253 7.00 11.00 17.56
CA ILE A 253 7.18 9.63 18.09
C ILE A 253 8.63 9.39 18.52
N ARG A 254 9.62 9.88 17.76
CA ARG A 254 11.03 9.79 18.16
C ARG A 254 11.39 10.63 19.38
N GLU A 255 10.73 11.77 19.58
CA GLU A 255 10.83 12.52 20.84
C GLU A 255 10.29 11.70 21.99
N ALA A 256 9.10 11.12 21.84
CA ALA A 256 8.50 10.24 22.86
C ALA A 256 9.43 9.08 23.24
N MET A 257 10.11 8.44 22.27
CA MET A 257 11.07 7.36 22.53
C MET A 257 12.30 7.78 23.34
N ARG A 258 12.58 9.07 23.49
CA ARG A 258 13.70 9.60 24.29
C ARG A 258 13.30 9.97 25.71
N GLU A 259 12.00 10.00 25.99
CA GLU A 259 11.50 10.28 27.32
C GLU A 259 11.88 9.15 28.29
N PRO A 260 12.26 9.48 29.54
CA PRO A 260 12.76 8.48 30.48
C PRO A 260 11.71 7.42 30.85
N TYR A 261 10.42 7.76 30.76
CA TYR A 261 9.29 6.87 31.04
C TYR A 261 8.84 6.06 29.81
N ALA A 262 9.48 6.19 28.66
CA ALA A 262 9.09 5.47 27.45
C ALA A 262 9.64 4.05 27.37
N TRP A 263 10.57 3.67 28.26
CA TRP A 263 11.31 2.40 28.21
C TRP A 263 10.44 1.13 28.06
N PRO A 264 9.24 1.00 28.68
CA PRO A 264 8.41 -0.21 28.52
C PRO A 264 7.75 -0.31 27.14
N PHE A 265 7.68 0.81 26.40
CA PHE A 265 6.89 0.95 25.17
C PHE A 265 7.76 1.06 23.91
N LEU A 266 9.09 0.94 24.05
CA LEU A 266 10.02 1.09 22.94
C LEU A 266 9.93 -0.06 21.93
N GLU A 267 9.66 -1.27 22.41
CA GLU A 267 9.60 -2.50 21.62
C GLU A 267 8.38 -3.33 22.01
N PRO A 268 7.95 -4.30 21.18
CA PRO A 268 6.84 -5.18 21.51
C PRO A 268 7.11 -5.95 22.81
N VAL A 269 6.08 -6.17 23.62
CA VAL A 269 6.16 -6.99 24.84
C VAL A 269 6.57 -8.41 24.47
N ASP A 270 7.66 -8.93 25.04
CA ASP A 270 8.12 -10.28 24.75
C ASP A 270 7.22 -11.30 25.47
N LYS A 271 6.66 -12.25 24.71
CA LYS A 271 5.83 -13.33 25.25
C LYS A 271 6.62 -14.23 26.23
N ARG A 272 7.95 -14.28 26.13
CA ARG A 272 8.79 -15.05 27.05
C ARG A 272 8.82 -14.43 28.45
N ASP A 273 8.80 -13.10 28.50
CA ASP A 273 8.84 -12.33 29.75
C ASP A 273 7.43 -12.19 30.34
N VAL A 274 6.41 -12.09 29.47
CA VAL A 274 5.00 -11.94 29.85
C VAL A 274 4.12 -12.94 29.07
N PRO A 275 3.99 -14.20 29.55
CA PRO A 275 3.37 -15.30 28.80
C PRO A 275 1.90 -15.13 28.43
N ASP A 276 1.12 -14.51 29.31
CA ASP A 276 -0.33 -14.31 29.21
C ASP A 276 -0.72 -12.98 28.54
N TYR A 277 0.25 -12.10 28.24
CA TYR A 277 0.01 -10.77 27.68
C TYR A 277 -0.87 -10.79 26.43
N TYR A 278 -0.57 -11.70 25.50
CA TYR A 278 -1.27 -11.79 24.22
C TYR A 278 -2.61 -12.55 24.28
N ASP A 279 -2.92 -13.14 25.43
CA ASP A 279 -4.23 -13.74 25.69
C ASP A 279 -5.21 -12.67 26.18
N VAL A 280 -4.70 -11.64 26.87
CA VAL A 280 -5.46 -10.45 27.32
C VAL A 280 -5.50 -9.38 26.23
N ILE A 281 -4.34 -8.98 25.69
CA ILE A 281 -4.22 -7.87 24.75
C ILE A 281 -4.32 -8.34 23.31
N THR A 282 -5.46 -8.06 22.69
CA THR A 282 -5.78 -8.50 21.31
C THR A 282 -5.05 -7.73 20.22
N ARG A 283 -4.68 -6.47 20.47
CA ARG A 283 -4.07 -5.56 19.49
C ARG A 283 -2.82 -4.89 20.07
N PRO A 284 -1.68 -5.62 20.15
CA PRO A 284 -0.43 -5.06 20.67
C PRO A 284 0.07 -3.89 19.80
N MET A 285 0.73 -2.92 20.43
CA MET A 285 1.36 -1.78 19.78
C MET A 285 2.54 -1.28 20.62
N ASP A 286 3.54 -0.71 19.96
CA ASP A 286 4.75 -0.15 20.55
C ASP A 286 5.33 0.95 19.66
N LEU A 287 6.20 1.80 20.21
CA LEU A 287 6.74 2.98 19.53
C LEU A 287 7.60 2.62 18.32
N ARG A 288 8.38 1.52 18.38
CA ARG A 288 9.17 1.05 17.23
C ARG A 288 8.28 0.55 16.10
N THR A 289 7.20 -0.16 16.41
CA THR A 289 6.19 -0.57 15.44
C THR A 289 5.54 0.64 14.77
N MET A 290 5.19 1.68 15.52
CA MET A 290 4.68 2.92 14.93
C MET A 290 5.66 3.57 13.95
N ILE A 291 6.95 3.69 14.32
CA ILE A 291 7.99 4.21 13.41
C ILE A 291 8.10 3.36 12.14
N ASN A 292 8.05 2.04 12.26
CA ASN A 292 8.08 1.13 11.11
C ASN A 292 6.86 1.32 10.21
N LYS A 293 5.66 1.49 10.78
CA LYS A 293 4.43 1.76 10.05
C LYS A 293 4.47 3.10 9.31
N ILE A 294 5.07 4.13 9.89
CA ILE A 294 5.30 5.42 9.23
C ILE A 294 6.23 5.25 8.02
N LYS A 295 7.41 4.63 8.22
CA LYS A 295 8.42 4.45 7.16
C LYS A 295 7.94 3.59 5.99
N GLN A 296 7.07 2.62 6.27
CA GLN A 296 6.47 1.75 5.26
C GLN A 296 5.22 2.38 4.61
N HIS A 297 4.89 3.63 4.95
CA HIS A 297 3.71 4.35 4.49
C HIS A 297 2.40 3.56 4.69
N ILE A 298 2.28 2.93 5.86
CA ILE A 298 1.11 2.15 6.27
C ILE A 298 -0.02 3.07 6.71
N TYR A 299 0.32 4.17 7.39
CA TYR A 299 -0.65 5.17 7.78
C TYR A 299 -1.08 5.99 6.57
N ASP A 300 -2.40 6.12 6.42
CA ASP A 300 -3.00 6.94 5.38
C ASP A 300 -3.32 8.35 5.89
N THR A 301 -3.61 8.47 7.19
CA THR A 301 -3.94 9.76 7.82
C THR A 301 -3.14 9.99 9.10
N PRO A 302 -2.88 11.26 9.48
CA PRO A 302 -2.26 11.61 10.76
C PRO A 302 -3.05 11.08 11.97
N GLU A 303 -4.38 10.99 11.84
CA GLU A 303 -5.27 10.50 12.89
C GLU A 303 -5.00 9.03 13.25
N GLU A 304 -4.61 8.20 12.28
CA GLU A 304 -4.27 6.78 12.53
C GLU A 304 -3.01 6.64 13.39
N VAL A 305 -2.01 7.52 13.21
CA VAL A 305 -0.80 7.55 14.06
C VAL A 305 -1.18 7.90 15.50
N ARG A 306 -2.05 8.91 15.68
CA ARG A 306 -2.55 9.30 17.01
C ARG A 306 -3.31 8.16 17.68
N SER A 307 -4.16 7.45 16.94
CA SER A 307 -4.90 6.31 17.46
C SER A 307 -3.98 5.20 17.96
N ASP A 308 -2.91 4.88 17.23
CA ASP A 308 -1.95 3.86 17.67
C ASP A 308 -1.12 4.32 18.89
N ALA A 309 -0.78 5.61 19.02
CA ALA A 309 -0.13 6.12 20.22
C ALA A 309 -1.01 5.92 21.47
N TYR A 310 -2.30 6.21 21.37
CA TYR A 310 -3.24 5.96 22.48
C TYR A 310 -3.54 4.49 22.70
N LEU A 311 -3.38 3.63 21.70
CA LEU A 311 -3.52 2.18 21.85
C LEU A 311 -2.43 1.61 22.77
N ILE A 312 -1.19 2.11 22.68
CA ILE A 312 -0.10 1.72 23.59
C ILE A 312 -0.51 1.97 25.05
N ILE A 313 -1.06 3.16 25.32
CA ILE A 313 -1.49 3.59 26.66
C ILE A 313 -2.68 2.75 27.13
N ALA A 314 -3.68 2.55 26.27
CA ALA A 314 -4.87 1.77 26.60
C ALA A 314 -4.52 0.32 26.94
N ASN A 315 -3.71 -0.35 26.11
CA ASN A 315 -3.25 -1.71 26.37
C ASN A 315 -2.46 -1.80 27.68
N CYS A 316 -1.62 -0.81 27.96
CA CYS A 316 -0.87 -0.77 29.21
C CYS A 316 -1.79 -0.69 30.43
N LYS A 317 -2.78 0.20 30.41
CA LYS A 317 -3.73 0.38 31.51
C LYS A 317 -4.72 -0.77 31.66
N GLU A 318 -4.99 -1.50 30.58
CA GLU A 318 -5.85 -2.69 30.58
C GLU A 318 -5.13 -3.89 31.19
N TYR A 319 -3.85 -4.09 30.87
CA TYR A 319 -3.08 -5.23 31.37
C TYR A 319 -2.48 -5.00 32.76
N ASN A 320 -2.00 -3.79 33.07
CA ASN A 320 -1.27 -3.52 34.31
C ASN A 320 -2.16 -2.88 35.38
N GLU A 321 -1.93 -3.23 36.64
CA GLU A 321 -2.64 -2.64 37.78
C GLU A 321 -2.35 -1.14 37.94
N GLU A 322 -3.37 -0.40 38.38
CA GLU A 322 -3.24 1.02 38.65
C GLU A 322 -2.22 1.29 39.77
N GLY A 323 -1.27 2.19 39.51
CA GLY A 323 -0.22 2.55 40.48
C GLY A 323 1.07 1.75 40.31
N SER A 324 1.10 0.71 39.49
CA SER A 324 2.35 0.06 39.08
C SER A 324 3.28 1.03 38.33
N GLU A 325 4.59 0.76 38.33
CA GLU A 325 5.58 1.61 37.68
C GLU A 325 5.28 1.81 36.19
N ILE A 326 4.97 0.72 35.49
CA ILE A 326 4.65 0.73 34.05
C ILE A 326 3.34 1.50 33.80
N TYR A 327 2.33 1.36 34.66
CA TYR A 327 1.10 2.15 34.57
C TYR A 327 1.37 3.65 34.74
N ASN A 328 2.24 4.03 35.67
CA ASN A 328 2.65 5.42 35.84
C ASN A 328 3.45 5.94 34.64
N CYS A 329 4.31 5.12 34.05
CA CYS A 329 4.97 5.44 32.79
C CYS A 329 3.97 5.69 31.65
N ALA A 330 2.90 4.90 31.55
CA ALA A 330 1.84 5.11 30.56
C ALA A 330 1.09 6.44 30.77
N LYS A 331 0.82 6.82 32.03
CA LYS A 331 0.23 8.13 32.35
C LYS A 331 1.11 9.29 31.90
N GLN A 332 2.42 9.24 32.20
CA GLN A 332 3.36 10.28 31.79
C GLN A 332 3.47 10.37 30.25
N LEU A 333 3.46 9.22 29.57
CA LEU A 333 3.48 9.17 28.11
C LEU A 333 2.18 9.69 27.49
N GLU A 334 1.04 9.45 28.13
CA GLU A 334 -0.26 10.01 27.74
C GLU A 334 -0.28 11.54 27.84
N ASP A 335 0.20 12.11 28.94
CA ASP A 335 0.29 13.56 29.13
C ASP A 335 1.19 14.20 28.06
N PHE A 336 2.34 13.57 27.78
CA PHE A 336 3.25 13.99 26.71
C PHE A 336 2.52 14.03 25.35
N PHE A 337 1.83 12.94 24.99
CA PHE A 337 1.11 12.86 23.73
C PHE A 337 -0.06 13.83 23.67
N GLN A 338 -0.80 14.02 24.76
CA GLN A 338 -1.93 14.95 24.80
C GLN A 338 -1.47 16.39 24.55
N GLY A 339 -0.39 16.83 25.21
CA GLY A 339 0.17 18.17 24.97
C GLY A 339 0.66 18.36 23.53
N LYS A 340 1.41 17.38 23.00
CA LYS A 340 1.96 17.47 21.64
C LYS A 340 0.89 17.34 20.56
N PHE A 341 -0.10 16.46 20.72
CA PHE A 341 -1.19 16.29 19.75
C PHE A 341 -2.18 17.45 19.77
N LEU A 342 -2.45 18.07 20.93
CA LEU A 342 -3.28 19.27 20.98
C LEU A 342 -2.71 20.35 20.04
N THR A 343 -1.42 20.67 20.20
CA THR A 343 -0.76 21.66 19.34
C THR A 343 -0.73 21.24 17.87
N PHE A 344 -0.45 19.98 17.57
CA PHE A 344 -0.34 19.47 16.20
C PHE A 344 -1.68 19.41 15.44
N PHE A 345 -2.78 19.06 16.11
CA PHE A 345 -4.09 18.85 15.48
C PHE A 345 -4.98 20.10 15.55
N GLU A 346 -4.86 20.93 16.58
CA GLU A 346 -5.74 22.09 16.79
C GLU A 346 -5.28 23.39 16.10
N ASP A 347 -4.07 23.43 15.54
CA ASP A 347 -3.54 24.56 14.74
C ASP A 347 -4.45 24.93 13.54
N LYS A 348 -5.40 24.04 13.19
CA LYS A 348 -6.48 24.28 12.22
C LYS A 348 -7.49 25.35 12.64
N LYS A 349 -7.71 25.60 13.94
CA LYS A 349 -8.76 26.51 14.43
C LYS A 349 -8.34 27.99 14.47
N ARG A 350 -7.04 28.30 14.59
CA ARG A 350 -6.54 29.68 14.74
C ARG A 350 -6.27 30.40 13.42
N ARG A 351 -6.30 29.69 12.28
CA ARG A 351 -5.98 30.23 10.94
C ARG A 351 -7.20 30.33 10.00
N ARG A 352 -8.42 30.23 10.53
CA ARG A 352 -9.67 30.42 9.79
C ARG A 352 -10.36 31.70 10.21
#